data_AF-A0A650AF60-F1
#
_entry.id   AF-A0A650AF60-F1
#
_cell.length_a   1.000
_cell.length_b   1.000
_cell.length_c   1.000
_cell.angle_alpha   90.00
_cell.angle_beta   90.00
_cell.angle_gamma   90.00
#
_symmetry.space_group_name_H-M   'P 1'
#
loop_
_entity.id
_entity.type
_entity.pdbx_description
1 polymer ?
#
loop_
_entity_poly.entity_id
_entity_poly.type
_entity_poly.pdbx_seq_one_letter_code
_entity_poly.pdbx_strand_id
1 'polypeptide(L)'
;MQIYKSLRLADNVFSEFIMLAVFSVMLLFGIFSAIYVFGTPSLSLSERDVFIDYCSDPFFCNLLLPIYNAATDRKRLLKDNKGKSGIYCFTNLINGKKYIGSSNHLRRRFQEYFNTYYLEKNKNMLLIGLY
;
A
#
# COMPACT_ATOMS: atom_id res chain seq x y z
N MET A 1 3.99 -39.50 -36.00
CA MET A 1 3.03 -38.48 -35.52
C MET A 1 2.52 -38.72 -34.08
N GLN A 2 2.56 -39.95 -33.52
CA GLN A 2 2.12 -40.19 -32.13
C GLN A 2 3.11 -39.68 -31.05
N ILE A 3 4.42 -39.79 -31.27
CA ILE A 3 5.46 -39.41 -30.29
C ILE A 3 5.43 -37.89 -29.96
N TYR A 4 5.10 -37.04 -30.94
CA TYR A 4 5.03 -35.60 -30.73
C TYR A 4 3.80 -35.18 -29.89
N LYS A 5 2.70 -35.94 -29.96
CA LYS A 5 1.52 -35.73 -29.11
C LYS A 5 1.79 -36.14 -27.66
N SER A 6 2.50 -37.24 -27.44
CA SER A 6 2.87 -37.69 -26.08
C SER A 6 3.87 -36.76 -25.40
N LEU A 7 4.82 -36.19 -26.15
CA LEU A 7 5.80 -35.23 -25.61
C LEU A 7 5.10 -33.92 -25.18
N ARG A 8 4.23 -33.37 -26.04
CA ARG A 8 3.46 -32.15 -25.72
C ARG A 8 2.48 -32.35 -24.56
N LEU A 9 1.96 -33.58 -24.38
CA LEU A 9 1.14 -33.91 -23.21
C LEU A 9 1.97 -33.88 -21.92
N ALA A 10 3.18 -34.44 -21.94
CA ALA A 10 4.07 -34.46 -20.78
C ALA A 10 4.53 -33.05 -20.36
N ASP A 11 4.83 -32.19 -21.33
CA ASP A 11 5.22 -30.80 -21.06
C ASP A 11 4.07 -29.98 -20.45
N ASN A 12 2.85 -30.18 -20.94
CA ASN A 12 1.65 -29.53 -20.38
C ASN A 12 1.38 -30.00 -18.95
N VAL A 13 1.47 -31.31 -18.70
CA VAL A 13 1.30 -31.88 -17.35
C VAL A 13 2.36 -31.33 -16.40
N PHE A 14 3.62 -31.24 -16.83
CA PHE A 14 4.69 -30.66 -16.02
C PHE A 14 4.44 -29.17 -15.69
N SER A 15 3.93 -28.39 -16.64
CA SER A 15 3.57 -26.99 -16.42
C SER A 15 2.40 -26.81 -15.45
N GLU A 16 1.42 -27.72 -15.47
CA GLU A 16 0.28 -27.71 -14.53
C GLU A 16 0.75 -28.01 -13.10
N PHE A 17 1.67 -28.96 -12.92
CA PHE A 17 2.26 -29.25 -11.61
C PHE A 17 3.04 -28.07 -11.03
N ILE A 18 3.79 -27.34 -11.86
CA ILE A 18 4.51 -26.13 -11.43
C ILE A 18 3.53 -25.03 -11.02
N MET A 19 2.48 -24.80 -11.81
CA MET A 19 1.48 -23.78 -11.50
C MET A 19 0.72 -24.09 -10.20
N LEU A 20 0.38 -25.36 -9.95
CA LEU A 20 -0.25 -25.79 -8.71
C LEU A 20 0.68 -25.65 -7.49
N ALA A 21 1.97 -25.93 -7.66
CA ALA A 21 2.97 -25.75 -6.60
C ALA A 21 3.18 -24.26 -6.25
N VAL A 22 3.24 -23.38 -7.26
CA VAL A 22 3.35 -21.93 -7.02
C VAL A 22 2.08 -21.40 -6.34
N PHE A 23 0.90 -21.87 -6.76
CA PHE A 23 -0.37 -21.45 -6.18
C PHE A 23 -0.54 -21.91 -4.72
N SER A 24 -0.08 -23.12 -4.38
CA SER A 24 -0.15 -23.62 -2.99
C SER A 24 0.79 -22.85 -2.06
N VAL A 25 1.97 -22.46 -2.54
CA VAL A 25 2.91 -21.61 -1.82
C VAL A 25 2.33 -20.21 -1.60
N MET A 26 1.68 -19.62 -2.62
CA MET A 26 0.99 -18.33 -2.50
C MET A 26 -0.17 -18.39 -1.49
N LEU A 27 -0.94 -19.48 -1.45
CA LEU A 27 -2.00 -19.70 -0.47
C LEU A 27 -1.46 -19.80 0.96
N LEU A 28 -0.35 -20.51 1.17
CA LEU A 28 0.29 -20.60 2.49
C LEU A 28 0.71 -19.21 2.98
N PHE A 29 1.40 -18.41 2.16
CA PHE A 29 1.77 -17.04 2.54
C PHE A 29 0.55 -16.12 2.76
N GLY A 30 -0.53 -16.30 1.99
CA GLY A 30 -1.78 -15.56 2.17
C GLY A 30 -2.57 -15.94 3.42
N ILE A 31 -2.54 -17.22 3.84
CA ILE A 31 -3.21 -17.71 5.05
C ILE A 31 -2.42 -17.30 6.30
N PHE A 32 -1.09 -17.30 6.25
CA PHE A 32 -0.25 -16.82 7.35
C PHE A 32 -0.48 -15.33 7.66
N SER A 33 -0.70 -14.49 6.65
CA SER A 33 -1.03 -13.07 6.87
C SER A 33 -2.44 -12.89 7.45
N ALA A 34 -3.42 -13.69 7.04
CA ALA A 34 -4.79 -13.64 7.58
C ALA A 34 -4.88 -14.10 9.05
N ILE A 35 -4.11 -15.13 9.45
CA ILE A 35 -4.05 -15.61 10.84
C ILE A 35 -3.44 -14.54 11.76
N TYR A 36 -2.41 -13.82 11.31
CA TYR A 36 -1.81 -12.70 12.06
C TYR A 36 -2.79 -11.54 12.29
N VAL A 37 -3.73 -11.31 11.37
CA VAL A 37 -4.72 -10.22 11.49
C VAL A 37 -5.82 -10.53 12.51
N PHE A 38 -6.10 -11.81 12.81
CA PHE A 38 -7.22 -12.22 13.68
C PHE A 38 -6.82 -12.83 15.04
N GLY A 39 -5.54 -13.10 15.28
CA GLY A 39 -5.07 -13.81 16.48
C GLY A 39 -4.05 -13.02 17.31
N THR A 40 -4.51 -12.20 18.25
CA THR A 40 -4.03 -12.01 19.65
C THR A 40 -4.45 -10.63 20.18
N PRO A 41 -5.22 -10.55 21.28
CA PRO A 41 -5.59 -9.27 21.88
C PRO A 41 -4.59 -8.90 22.98
N SER A 42 -3.32 -8.68 22.65
CA SER A 42 -2.36 -7.94 23.50
C SER A 42 -0.94 -8.12 22.95
N LEU A 43 -0.45 -7.15 22.19
CA LEU A 43 0.94 -7.18 21.73
C LEU A 43 1.57 -5.80 21.86
N SER A 44 2.79 -5.83 22.42
CA SER A 44 3.54 -4.70 22.97
C SER A 44 3.93 -3.66 21.91
N LEU A 45 4.25 -2.45 22.38
CA LEU A 45 4.53 -1.26 21.57
C LEU A 45 5.59 -1.44 20.45
N SER A 46 6.43 -2.48 20.51
CA SER A 46 7.48 -2.76 19.53
C SER A 46 6.98 -3.43 18.24
N GLU A 47 5.82 -4.07 18.24
CA GLU A 47 5.31 -4.76 17.05
C GLU A 47 4.45 -3.85 16.16
N ARG A 48 4.04 -2.68 16.66
CA ARG A 48 3.43 -1.63 15.84
C ARG A 48 4.40 -1.08 14.79
N ASP A 49 5.70 -1.13 15.07
CA ASP A 49 6.73 -0.69 14.12
C ASP A 49 6.87 -1.67 12.96
N VAL A 50 6.66 -2.98 13.19
CA VAL A 50 6.72 -4.02 12.15
C VAL A 50 5.56 -3.88 11.14
N PHE A 51 4.35 -3.55 11.60
CA PHE A 51 3.20 -3.33 10.71
C PHE A 51 3.35 -2.06 9.86
N ILE A 52 4.09 -1.06 10.37
CA ILE A 52 4.46 0.14 9.60
C ILE A 52 5.56 -0.18 8.58
N ASP A 53 6.39 -1.20 8.83
CA ASP A 53 7.52 -1.52 7.97
C ASP A 53 7.16 -2.33 6.72
N TYR A 54 6.07 -3.11 6.74
CA TYR A 54 5.51 -3.69 5.51
C TYR A 54 4.95 -2.63 4.55
N CYS A 55 4.62 -1.44 5.06
CA CYS A 55 4.28 -0.27 4.25
C CYS A 55 5.54 0.49 3.75
N SER A 56 6.74 0.07 4.17
CA SER A 56 8.01 0.61 3.68
C SER A 56 8.57 -0.17 2.48
N ASP A 57 8.09 -1.41 2.22
CA ASP A 57 8.56 -2.18 1.06
C ASP A 57 8.09 -1.51 -0.25
N PRO A 58 9.03 -1.00 -1.08
CA PRO A 58 8.68 -0.29 -2.31
C PRO A 58 7.90 -1.16 -3.29
N PHE A 59 8.06 -2.49 -3.27
CA PHE A 59 7.43 -3.37 -4.25
C PHE A 59 5.94 -3.58 -3.96
N PHE A 60 5.55 -3.77 -2.70
CA PHE A 60 4.14 -3.98 -2.35
C PHE A 60 3.34 -2.68 -2.33
N CYS A 61 3.94 -1.57 -1.88
CA CYS A 61 3.25 -0.29 -1.82
C CYS A 61 2.99 0.31 -3.19
N ASN A 62 3.95 0.19 -4.12
CA ASN A 62 3.78 0.72 -5.49
C ASN A 62 2.78 -0.08 -6.33
N LEU A 63 2.58 -1.38 -6.01
CA LEU A 63 1.70 -2.25 -6.79
C LEU A 63 0.22 -2.03 -6.48
N LEU A 64 -0.11 -1.57 -5.27
CA LEU A 64 -1.49 -1.45 -4.79
C LEU A 64 -1.91 -0.03 -4.40
N LEU A 65 -0.95 0.88 -4.13
CA LEU A 65 -1.23 2.24 -3.70
C LEU A 65 -0.53 3.27 -4.60
N PRO A 66 -1.26 4.21 -5.22
CA PRO A 66 -0.63 5.22 -6.05
C PRO A 66 0.18 6.20 -5.19
N ILE A 67 1.47 6.35 -5.52
CA ILE A 67 2.37 7.34 -4.90
C ILE A 67 2.32 8.64 -5.70
N TYR A 68 2.31 9.77 -4.98
CA TYR A 68 2.28 11.11 -5.56
C TYR A 68 3.37 11.97 -4.94
N ASN A 69 4.03 12.79 -5.77
CA ASN A 69 4.80 13.90 -5.26
C ASN A 69 3.86 15.09 -5.02
N ALA A 70 3.72 15.50 -3.75
CA ALA A 70 2.80 16.56 -3.36
C ALA A 70 3.09 17.92 -4.06
N ALA A 71 4.35 18.19 -4.42
CA ALA A 71 4.74 19.44 -5.08
C ALA A 71 4.37 19.47 -6.57
N THR A 72 4.58 18.37 -7.29
CA THR A 72 4.38 18.31 -8.76
C THR A 72 3.01 17.73 -9.15
N ASP A 73 2.52 16.74 -8.41
CA ASP A 73 1.36 15.93 -8.80
C ASP A 73 0.05 16.40 -8.20
N ARG A 74 0.00 17.61 -7.61
CA ARG A 74 -1.18 18.15 -6.92
C ARG A 74 -2.48 17.97 -7.72
N LYS A 75 -2.47 18.33 -9.01
CA LYS A 75 -3.67 18.21 -9.87
C LYS A 75 -4.13 16.76 -10.02
N ARG A 76 -3.18 15.84 -10.20
CA ARG A 76 -3.43 14.41 -10.35
C ARG A 76 -3.93 13.79 -9.05
N LEU A 77 -3.26 14.07 -7.92
CA LEU A 77 -3.66 13.63 -6.59
C LEU A 77 -5.13 14.01 -6.28
N LEU A 78 -5.52 15.26 -6.59
CA LEU A 78 -6.89 15.73 -6.34
C LEU A 78 -7.92 15.11 -7.29
N LYS A 79 -7.55 14.85 -8.54
CA LYS A 79 -8.41 14.20 -9.54
C LYS A 79 -8.66 12.74 -9.16
N ASP A 80 -7.58 12.00 -8.88
CA ASP A 80 -7.62 10.56 -8.64
C ASP A 80 -8.30 10.20 -7.31
N ASN A 81 -8.35 11.14 -6.36
CA ASN A 81 -8.99 10.98 -5.05
C ASN A 81 -10.36 11.68 -4.92
N LYS A 82 -10.94 12.16 -6.03
CA LYS A 82 -12.29 12.73 -6.02
C LYS A 82 -13.32 11.65 -5.68
N GLY A 83 -14.14 11.90 -4.66
CA GLY A 83 -15.20 10.97 -4.23
C GLY A 83 -14.71 9.74 -3.47
N LYS A 84 -13.43 9.69 -3.08
CA LYS A 84 -12.84 8.58 -2.32
C LYS A 84 -12.72 8.91 -0.83
N SER A 85 -12.95 7.91 0.00
CA SER A 85 -12.60 7.86 1.42
C SER A 85 -11.40 6.94 1.63
N GLY A 86 -10.64 7.13 2.70
CA GLY A 86 -9.57 6.19 3.06
C GLY A 86 -8.54 6.75 4.02
N ILE A 87 -7.47 5.98 4.18
CA ILE A 87 -6.27 6.30 4.95
C ILE A 87 -5.16 6.69 3.96
N TYR A 88 -4.33 7.65 4.32
CA TYR A 88 -3.18 8.10 3.53
C TYR A 88 -1.96 8.31 4.42
N CYS A 89 -0.79 8.28 3.79
CA CYS A 89 0.49 8.54 4.44
C CYS A 89 1.24 9.64 3.67
N PHE A 90 1.71 10.67 4.38
CA PHE A 90 2.63 11.66 3.84
C PHE A 90 4.02 11.44 4.42
N THR A 91 5.00 11.28 3.54
CA THR A 91 6.40 11.15 3.91
C THR A 91 7.12 12.47 3.65
N ASN A 92 7.78 13.00 4.67
CA ASN A 92 8.72 14.10 4.50
C ASN A 92 9.98 13.56 3.84
N LEU A 93 10.33 14.06 2.65
CA LEU A 93 11.51 13.60 1.94
C LEU A 93 12.83 14.13 2.54
N ILE A 94 12.79 15.19 3.36
CA ILE A 94 13.96 15.79 4.01
C ILE A 94 14.38 14.98 5.24
N ASN A 95 13.44 14.59 6.10
CA ASN A 95 13.73 13.92 7.37
C ASN A 95 13.13 12.52 7.51
N GLY A 96 12.47 11.99 6.48
CA GLY A 96 11.88 10.66 6.45
C GLY A 96 10.65 10.47 7.35
N LYS A 97 10.23 11.48 8.12
CA LYS A 97 9.09 11.36 9.03
C LYS A 97 7.80 11.17 8.25
N LYS A 98 6.97 10.24 8.73
CA LYS A 98 5.69 9.88 8.13
C LYS A 98 4.53 10.46 8.96
N TYR A 99 3.52 10.98 8.28
CA TYR A 99 2.23 11.39 8.87
C TYR A 99 1.13 10.52 8.28
N ILE A 100 0.36 9.86 9.14
CA ILE A 100 -0.77 9.02 8.72
C ILE A 100 -2.07 9.74 9.10
N GLY A 101 -2.97 9.87 8.14
CA GLY A 101 -4.28 10.46 8.36
C GLY A 101 -5.38 9.68 7.65
N SER A 102 -6.62 9.97 8.00
CA SER A 102 -7.81 9.39 7.37
C SER A 102 -8.80 10.47 6.98
N SER A 103 -9.67 10.17 6.00
CA SER A 103 -10.78 11.05 5.66
C SER A 103 -11.89 10.31 4.93
N ASN A 104 -13.13 10.71 5.19
CA ASN A 104 -14.28 10.32 4.37
C ASN A 104 -14.24 11.00 2.98
N HIS A 105 -13.47 12.08 2.82
CA HIS A 105 -13.38 12.85 1.59
C HIS A 105 -11.92 13.23 1.32
N LEU A 106 -11.13 12.30 0.76
CA LEU A 106 -9.69 12.44 0.56
C LEU A 106 -9.32 13.68 -0.25
N ARG A 107 -10.01 13.96 -1.37
CA ARG A 107 -9.78 15.18 -2.15
C ARG A 107 -9.87 16.45 -1.31
N ARG A 108 -10.90 16.57 -0.46
CA ARG A 108 -11.09 17.74 0.42
C ARG A 108 -9.93 17.86 1.39
N ARG A 109 -9.56 16.74 2.02
CA ARG A 109 -8.45 16.67 2.97
C ARG A 109 -7.10 17.03 2.33
N PHE A 110 -6.84 16.58 1.12
CA PHE A 110 -5.62 16.97 0.39
C PHE A 110 -5.63 18.45 -0.01
N GLN A 111 -6.78 19.02 -0.37
CA GLN A 111 -6.89 20.46 -0.64
C GLN A 111 -6.55 21.31 0.58
N GLU A 112 -6.98 20.88 1.77
CA GLU A 112 -6.67 21.54 3.04
C GLU A 112 -5.15 21.63 3.27
N TYR A 113 -4.41 20.57 2.96
CA TYR A 113 -2.95 20.56 3.11
C TYR A 113 -2.21 21.46 2.12
N PHE A 114 -2.80 21.75 0.96
CA PHE A 114 -2.23 22.71 0.00
C PHE A 114 -2.68 24.15 0.24
N ASN A 115 -3.44 24.41 1.30
CA ASN A 115 -3.94 25.73 1.65
C ASN A 115 -3.23 26.26 2.90
N THR A 116 -2.28 27.17 2.72
CA THR A 116 -1.47 27.76 3.80
C THR A 116 -2.34 28.42 4.86
N TYR A 117 -3.37 29.17 4.46
CA TYR A 117 -4.33 29.78 5.40
C TYR A 117 -5.05 28.74 6.27
N TYR A 118 -5.42 27.60 5.67
CA TYR A 118 -6.05 26.52 6.44
C TYR A 118 -5.08 25.89 7.45
N LEU A 119 -3.81 25.73 7.07
CA LEU A 119 -2.76 25.21 7.96
C LEU A 119 -2.48 26.16 9.13
N GLU A 120 -2.34 27.46 8.85
CA GLU A 120 -2.09 28.48 9.87
C GLU A 120 -3.21 28.55 10.92
N LYS A 121 -4.46 28.41 10.47
CA LYS A 121 -5.63 28.35 11.34
C LYS A 121 -5.68 27.06 12.16
N ASN A 122 -5.22 25.94 11.59
CA ASN A 122 -5.30 24.61 12.20
C ASN A 122 -3.92 24.11 12.63
N LYS A 123 -3.29 24.80 13.60
CA LYS A 123 -1.92 24.48 14.08
C LYS A 123 -1.76 23.06 14.64
N ASN A 124 -2.84 22.44 15.10
CA ASN A 124 -2.84 21.05 15.59
C ASN A 124 -2.77 20.02 14.45
N MET A 125 -2.97 20.48 13.21
CA MET A 125 -2.78 19.65 12.03
C MET A 125 -1.29 19.62 11.71
N LEU A 126 -0.56 18.76 12.43
CA LEU A 126 0.84 18.46 12.17
C LEU A 126 1.00 18.06 10.71
N LEU A 127 1.57 18.95 9.89
CA LEU A 127 2.12 18.55 8.62
C LEU A 127 3.32 19.41 8.21
N ILE A 128 4.40 18.67 7.97
CA ILE A 128 5.60 18.94 7.17
C ILE A 128 5.56 20.33 6.53
N GLY A 129 6.41 21.21 7.06
CA GLY A 129 6.70 22.48 6.42
C GLY A 129 7.03 22.25 4.95
N LEU A 130 6.20 22.78 4.06
CA LEU A 130 6.54 23.03 2.67
C LEU A 130 7.46 24.25 2.68
N TYR A 131 8.72 24.05 3.09
CA TYR A 131 9.80 25.02 2.95
C TYR A 131 10.99 24.32 2.34
#